data_AF-A0A2V9XSX4-F1
#
_entry.id   AF-A0A2V9XSX4-F1
#
_cell.length_a   1.000
_cell.length_b   1.000
_cell.length_c   1.000
_cell.angle_alpha   90.00
_cell.angle_beta   90.00
_cell.angle_gamma   90.00
#
_symmetry.space_group_name_H-M   'P 1'
#
loop_
_entity.id
_entity.type
_entity.pdbx_description
1 polymer ?
#
loop_
_entity_poly.entity_id
_entity_poly.type
_entity_poly.pdbx_seq_one_letter_code
_entity_poly.pdbx_strand_id
1 'polypeptide(L)'
;NWISDLENGKSKPRLLPRFHSLSLIYDCDINEILAAFGLNIADLGSERGHMSLPNTHLSGLPRAQSDSRVMAAPQLPLKLPLQQTNLVHRMFQGLGEMPFFLLQQAGPQEVLYGYVGTDDYTLDPIIRPGAFVQIDPEQNKVIRGMWPSEHERPVYFVELRDNRYAVCWCELEGNYLLLVPSPKSPVPIRHLRYPQDADIVGRVVGFAHLIAPLHSKTVAAPSAGSGIPQP
;
A
#
# COMPACT_ATOMS: atom_id res chain seq x y z
N ASN A 1 0.56 35.59 12.48
CA ASN A 1 0.68 34.33 11.72
C ASN A 1 -0.73 33.97 11.32
N TRP A 2 -1.14 34.21 10.07
CA TRP A 2 -2.56 34.22 9.67
C TRP A 2 -3.29 32.90 9.96
N ILE A 3 -2.57 31.78 9.89
CA ILE A 3 -3.08 30.44 10.23
C ILE A 3 -3.45 30.35 11.72
N SER A 4 -2.60 30.86 12.62
CA SER A 4 -2.87 30.89 14.06
C SER A 4 -4.06 31.80 14.42
N ASP A 5 -4.30 32.86 13.65
CA ASP A 5 -5.46 33.75 13.84
C ASP A 5 -6.77 33.15 13.31
N LEU A 6 -6.67 32.19 12.37
CA LEU A 6 -7.80 31.38 11.89
C LEU A 6 -8.16 30.28 12.89
N GLU A 7 -7.17 29.56 13.42
CA GLU A 7 -7.36 28.50 14.42
C GLU A 7 -7.97 29.03 15.72
N ASN A 8 -7.59 30.25 16.13
CA ASN A 8 -8.13 30.91 17.31
C ASN A 8 -9.51 31.58 17.07
N GLY A 9 -10.14 31.39 15.90
CA GLY A 9 -11.45 31.94 15.56
C GLY A 9 -11.50 33.47 15.43
N LYS A 10 -10.34 34.15 15.43
CA LYS A 10 -10.24 35.62 15.39
C LYS A 10 -10.42 36.18 13.98
N SER A 11 -10.27 35.34 12.95
CA SER A 11 -10.50 35.71 11.55
C SER A 11 -11.65 34.89 10.95
N LYS A 12 -12.73 35.55 10.55
CA LYS A 12 -13.79 34.91 9.74
C LYS A 12 -13.24 34.71 8.32
N PRO A 13 -13.17 33.48 7.79
CA PRO A 13 -12.70 33.25 6.42
C PRO A 13 -13.65 33.92 5.42
N ARG A 14 -13.28 35.11 4.94
CA ARG A 14 -14.03 35.90 3.94
C ARG A 14 -14.14 35.22 2.57
N LEU A 15 -13.43 34.13 2.37
CA LEU A 15 -13.36 33.38 1.12
C LEU A 15 -14.56 32.45 0.94
N LEU A 16 -15.06 31.82 2.01
CA LEU A 16 -16.18 30.86 1.93
C LEU A 16 -17.46 31.46 1.35
N PRO A 17 -17.91 32.67 1.75
CA PRO A 17 -19.09 33.28 1.13
C PRO A 17 -18.89 33.61 -0.35
N ARG A 18 -17.65 33.89 -0.80
CA ARG A 18 -17.35 34.19 -2.20
C ARG A 18 -17.44 32.95 -3.07
N PHE A 19 -16.92 31.82 -2.61
CA PHE A 19 -17.08 30.55 -3.30
C PHE A 19 -18.55 30.12 -3.38
N HIS A 20 -19.33 30.36 -2.33
CA HIS A 20 -20.77 30.13 -2.35
C HIS A 20 -21.48 31.02 -3.38
N SER A 21 -21.15 32.32 -3.44
CA SER A 21 -21.70 33.22 -4.47
C SER A 21 -21.32 32.79 -5.90
N LEU A 22 -20.07 32.37 -6.11
CA LEU A 22 -19.62 31.87 -7.42
C LEU A 22 -20.35 30.58 -7.80
N SER A 23 -20.50 29.64 -6.87
CA SER A 23 -21.23 28.39 -7.08
C SER A 23 -22.68 28.64 -7.50
N LEU A 24 -23.35 29.62 -6.88
CA LEU A 24 -24.71 30.02 -7.26
C LEU A 24 -24.79 30.73 -8.62
N ILE A 25 -23.80 31.55 -8.99
CA ILE A 25 -23.81 32.31 -10.25
C ILE A 25 -23.50 31.39 -11.45
N TYR A 26 -22.55 30.49 -11.27
CA TYR A 26 -22.02 29.64 -12.34
C TYR A 26 -22.61 28.22 -12.32
N ASP A 27 -23.54 27.92 -11.42
CA ASP A 27 -24.20 26.61 -11.24
C ASP A 27 -23.20 25.43 -11.22
N CYS A 28 -22.11 25.61 -10.47
CA CYS A 28 -21.00 24.66 -10.40
C CYS A 28 -20.60 24.39 -8.94
N ASP A 29 -20.04 23.21 -8.69
CA ASP A 29 -19.59 22.80 -7.36
C ASP A 29 -18.35 23.60 -6.95
N ILE A 30 -18.15 23.82 -5.65
CA ILE A 30 -16.93 24.42 -5.12
C ILE A 30 -15.68 23.69 -5.59
N ASN A 31 -15.76 22.37 -5.77
CA ASN A 31 -14.66 21.56 -6.30
C ASN A 31 -14.34 21.91 -7.75
N GLU A 32 -15.34 22.20 -8.58
CA GLU A 32 -15.17 22.59 -9.99
C GLU A 32 -14.57 24.00 -10.10
N ILE A 33 -15.02 24.91 -9.23
CA ILE A 33 -14.44 26.26 -9.13
C ILE A 33 -12.96 26.17 -8.72
N LEU A 34 -12.64 25.35 -7.70
CA LEU A 34 -11.26 25.17 -7.25
C LEU A 34 -10.38 24.52 -8.32
N ALA A 35 -10.91 23.54 -9.04
CA ALA A 35 -10.23 22.94 -10.19
C ALA A 35 -9.95 23.96 -11.30
N ALA A 36 -10.87 24.90 -11.56
CA ALA A 36 -10.67 25.99 -12.52
C ALA A 36 -9.55 26.96 -12.09
N PHE A 37 -9.25 27.05 -10.79
CA PHE A 37 -8.10 27.79 -10.24
C PHE A 37 -6.84 26.92 -10.09
N GLY A 38 -6.83 25.68 -10.62
CA GLY A 38 -5.70 24.76 -10.54
C GLY A 38 -5.52 24.09 -9.18
N LEU A 39 -6.52 24.18 -8.29
CA LEU A 39 -6.53 23.55 -6.97
C LEU A 39 -7.45 22.33 -6.99
N ASN A 40 -6.90 21.17 -7.32
CA ASN A 40 -7.65 19.92 -7.25
C ASN A 40 -7.56 19.34 -5.83
N ILE A 41 -8.67 19.39 -5.10
CA ILE A 41 -8.74 18.84 -3.73
C ILE A 41 -8.48 17.33 -3.72
N ALA A 42 -8.78 16.61 -4.81
CA ALA A 42 -8.51 15.18 -4.92
C ALA A 42 -7.00 14.87 -4.84
N ASP A 43 -6.16 15.76 -5.37
CA ASP A 43 -4.70 15.57 -5.44
C ASP A 43 -4.02 15.83 -4.08
N LEU A 44 -4.70 16.53 -3.14
CA LEU A 44 -4.17 16.74 -1.78
C LEU A 44 -3.88 15.42 -1.04
N GLY A 45 -4.55 14.33 -1.41
CA GLY A 45 -4.29 13.00 -0.85
C GLY A 45 -2.90 12.47 -1.24
N SER A 46 -2.51 12.59 -2.51
CA SER A 46 -1.18 12.15 -2.99
C SER A 46 -0.09 13.12 -2.56
N GLU A 47 -0.36 14.43 -2.61
CA GLU A 47 0.59 15.48 -2.19
C GLU A 47 1.01 15.33 -0.71
N ARG A 48 0.07 14.93 0.17
CA ARG A 48 0.38 14.64 1.58
C ARG A 48 1.34 13.48 1.78
N GLY A 49 1.37 12.51 0.86
CA GLY A 49 2.32 11.40 0.87
C GLY A 49 3.77 11.85 0.57
N HIS A 50 3.94 12.96 -0.16
CA HIS A 50 5.25 13.51 -0.51
C HIS A 50 5.78 14.54 0.51
N MET A 51 4.98 14.94 1.50
CA MET A 51 5.39 15.89 2.53
C MET A 51 6.10 15.17 3.69
N SER A 52 7.37 15.49 3.92
CA SER A 52 8.09 15.06 5.13
C SER A 52 7.55 15.82 6.34
N LEU A 53 6.62 15.21 7.08
CA LEU A 53 6.07 15.79 8.29
C LEU A 53 7.02 15.53 9.48
N PRO A 54 7.36 16.56 10.30
CA PRO A 54 8.30 16.40 11.41
C PRO A 54 7.73 15.57 12.58
N ASN A 55 6.40 15.41 12.65
CA ASN A 55 5.71 14.65 13.68
C ASN A 55 4.85 13.56 13.04
N THR A 56 4.51 12.52 13.81
CA THR A 56 3.56 11.49 13.39
C THR A 56 2.17 12.09 13.26
N HIS A 57 1.60 12.06 12.05
CA HIS A 57 0.24 12.51 11.78
C HIS A 57 -0.62 11.36 11.26
N LEU A 58 -1.89 11.35 11.67
CA LEU A 58 -2.88 10.47 11.06
C LEU A 58 -3.20 11.00 9.65
N SER A 59 -2.71 10.29 8.64
CA SER A 59 -3.07 10.52 7.24
C SER A 59 -4.28 9.66 6.90
N GLY A 60 -5.32 10.23 6.29
CA GLY A 60 -6.47 9.46 5.79
C GLY A 60 -7.79 9.65 6.53
N LEU A 61 -8.18 10.87 6.91
CA LEU A 61 -9.61 11.17 7.01
C LEU A 61 -10.13 11.42 5.58
N PRO A 62 -10.89 10.50 4.96
CA PRO A 62 -11.84 10.91 3.94
C PRO A 62 -12.79 11.87 4.64
N ARG A 63 -12.70 13.16 4.32
CA ARG A 63 -13.64 14.15 4.81
C ARG A 63 -15.01 13.70 4.28
N ALA A 64 -15.84 13.18 5.18
CA ALA A 64 -17.22 12.73 4.99
C ALA A 64 -17.77 12.98 3.58
N GLN A 65 -17.48 12.08 2.65
CA GLN A 65 -18.41 11.82 1.55
C GLN A 65 -19.48 10.92 2.16
N SER A 66 -20.52 11.56 2.68
CA SER A 66 -21.83 10.93 2.80
C SER A 66 -22.11 10.25 1.44
N ASP A 67 -22.38 8.96 1.43
CA ASP A 67 -22.55 8.08 0.26
C ASP A 67 -21.30 7.40 -0.33
N SER A 68 -20.17 7.36 0.39
CA SER A 68 -19.21 6.28 0.13
C SER A 68 -19.83 4.97 0.64
N ARG A 69 -20.57 4.29 -0.25
CA ARG A 69 -20.96 2.89 -0.09
C ARG A 69 -19.77 2.18 0.50
N VAL A 70 -19.92 1.65 1.71
CA VAL A 70 -18.96 0.76 2.33
C VAL A 70 -18.73 -0.37 1.34
N MET A 71 -17.71 -0.21 0.50
CA MET A 71 -17.23 -1.26 -0.40
C MET A 71 -16.68 -2.29 0.56
N ALA A 72 -17.50 -3.32 0.80
CA ALA A 72 -17.10 -4.48 1.56
C ALA A 72 -15.73 -4.91 1.02
N ALA A 73 -14.76 -5.06 1.92
CA ALA A 73 -13.46 -5.61 1.58
C ALA A 73 -13.73 -6.83 0.67
N PRO A 74 -13.23 -6.86 -0.58
CA PRO A 74 -13.44 -8.01 -1.44
C PRO A 74 -12.94 -9.21 -0.66
N GLN A 75 -13.84 -10.13 -0.31
CA GLN A 75 -13.43 -11.35 0.35
C GLN A 75 -12.51 -12.05 -0.63
N LEU A 76 -11.19 -12.02 -0.35
CA LEU A 76 -10.22 -12.70 -1.18
C LEU A 76 -10.69 -14.16 -1.28
N PRO A 77 -10.96 -14.68 -2.49
CA PRO A 77 -11.34 -16.07 -2.63
C PRO A 77 -10.23 -16.94 -2.05
N LEU A 78 -10.58 -17.75 -1.05
CA LEU A 78 -9.72 -18.54 -0.18
C LEU A 78 -8.87 -19.63 -0.90
N LYS A 79 -8.80 -19.60 -2.24
CA LYS A 79 -8.09 -20.57 -3.10
C LYS A 79 -6.95 -19.95 -3.91
N LEU A 80 -6.37 -18.86 -3.43
CA LEU A 80 -5.11 -18.36 -3.99
C LEU A 80 -3.95 -19.18 -3.40
N PRO A 81 -2.96 -19.60 -4.20
CA PRO A 81 -1.77 -20.27 -3.68
C PRO A 81 -0.88 -19.25 -2.94
N LEU A 82 -1.27 -18.90 -1.72
CA LEU A 82 -0.58 -17.91 -0.87
C LEU A 82 0.77 -18.41 -0.34
N GLN A 83 1.08 -19.69 -0.53
CA GLN A 83 2.37 -20.27 -0.14
C GLN A 83 3.54 -19.65 -0.90
N GLN A 84 3.31 -19.24 -2.15
CA GLN A 84 4.35 -18.73 -3.04
C GLN A 84 4.21 -17.22 -3.23
N THR A 85 5.35 -16.53 -3.28
CA THR A 85 5.42 -15.11 -3.65
C THR A 85 4.94 -14.96 -5.09
N ASN A 86 4.07 -13.97 -5.34
CA ASN A 86 3.42 -13.78 -6.65
C ASN A 86 3.12 -12.31 -6.95
N LEU A 87 2.95 -11.97 -8.22
CA LEU A 87 2.45 -10.67 -8.64
C LEU A 87 0.94 -10.61 -8.46
N VAL A 88 0.48 -9.57 -7.76
CA VAL A 88 -0.94 -9.36 -7.44
C VAL A 88 -1.77 -9.28 -8.72
N HIS A 89 -1.30 -8.60 -9.75
CA HIS A 89 -2.02 -8.55 -11.02
C HIS A 89 -2.24 -9.94 -11.65
N ARG A 90 -1.35 -10.93 -11.41
CA ARG A 90 -1.51 -12.32 -11.89
C ARG A 90 -2.48 -13.12 -11.01
N MET A 91 -2.55 -12.81 -9.71
CA MET A 91 -3.51 -13.41 -8.77
C MET A 91 -4.96 -12.99 -9.08
N PHE A 92 -5.14 -11.75 -9.56
CA PHE A 92 -6.46 -11.14 -9.73
C PHE A 92 -6.91 -11.01 -11.20
N GLN A 93 -6.33 -11.76 -12.16
CA GLN A 93 -6.76 -11.77 -13.57
C GLN A 93 -8.23 -12.21 -13.81
N GLY A 94 -8.99 -12.54 -12.76
CA GLY A 94 -10.43 -12.81 -12.81
C GLY A 94 -11.29 -12.02 -11.80
N LEU A 95 -10.73 -11.05 -11.08
CA LEU A 95 -11.45 -10.24 -10.09
C LEU A 95 -11.52 -8.78 -10.58
N GLY A 96 -12.73 -8.29 -10.82
CA GLY A 96 -12.97 -6.88 -11.07
C GLY A 96 -12.54 -6.03 -9.86
N GLU A 97 -11.89 -4.91 -10.16
CA GLU A 97 -11.53 -3.79 -9.28
C GLU A 97 -10.61 -4.13 -8.09
N MET A 98 -9.35 -3.74 -8.23
CA MET A 98 -8.33 -3.78 -7.18
C MET A 98 -8.78 -2.93 -5.99
N PRO A 99 -8.57 -3.38 -4.73
CA PRO A 99 -8.95 -2.59 -3.57
C PRO A 99 -8.27 -1.21 -3.59
N PHE A 100 -9.09 -0.16 -3.70
CA PHE A 100 -8.69 1.24 -3.86
C PHE A 100 -7.67 1.74 -2.83
N PHE A 101 -7.58 1.09 -1.64
CA PHE A 101 -6.59 1.43 -0.62
C PHE A 101 -5.14 1.15 -1.03
N LEU A 102 -4.90 0.30 -2.04
CA LEU A 102 -3.55 0.11 -2.60
C LEU A 102 -3.18 1.22 -3.58
N LEU A 103 -4.15 1.77 -4.32
CA LEU A 103 -3.94 2.74 -5.40
C LEU A 103 -3.66 4.18 -4.91
N GLN A 104 -3.99 4.49 -3.65
CA GLN A 104 -4.05 5.87 -3.16
C GLN A 104 -2.68 6.54 -2.91
N GLN A 105 -1.56 5.84 -3.17
CA GLN A 105 -0.20 6.33 -2.94
C GLN A 105 0.68 6.29 -4.20
N ALA A 106 0.16 5.81 -5.33
CA ALA A 106 0.87 5.81 -6.59
C ALA A 106 0.64 7.16 -7.29
N GLY A 107 1.70 7.89 -7.58
CA GLY A 107 1.65 8.98 -8.56
C GLY A 107 1.27 8.45 -9.97
N PRO A 108 1.43 9.26 -11.03
CA PRO A 108 1.15 8.83 -12.42
C PRO A 108 2.05 7.69 -12.96
N GLN A 109 2.89 7.10 -12.11
CA GLN A 109 3.88 6.08 -12.46
C GLN A 109 3.25 4.69 -12.40
N GLU A 110 3.56 3.82 -13.36
CA GLU A 110 3.06 2.44 -13.37
C GLU A 110 3.63 1.67 -12.19
N VAL A 111 2.85 1.53 -11.13
CA VAL A 111 3.23 0.78 -9.93
C VAL A 111 2.69 -0.64 -10.03
N LEU A 112 3.56 -1.63 -9.82
CA LEU A 112 3.19 -3.04 -9.71
C LEU A 112 2.98 -3.42 -8.23
N TYR A 113 2.15 -4.43 -7.99
CA TYR A 113 1.95 -4.98 -6.65
C TYR A 113 2.34 -6.45 -6.61
N GLY A 114 3.00 -6.85 -5.53
CA GLY A 114 3.38 -8.23 -5.21
C GLY A 114 2.79 -8.68 -3.88
N TYR A 115 2.60 -9.98 -3.74
CA TYR A 115 2.26 -10.65 -2.50
C TYR A 115 3.44 -11.56 -2.12
N VAL A 116 3.90 -11.45 -0.88
CA VAL A 116 4.97 -12.29 -0.32
C VAL A 116 4.35 -13.57 0.18
N GLY A 117 4.81 -14.70 -0.35
CA GLY A 117 4.29 -16.01 0.01
C GLY A 117 4.48 -16.31 1.49
N THR A 118 3.61 -17.11 2.08
CA THR A 118 3.69 -17.50 3.50
C THR A 118 4.94 -18.32 3.81
N ASP A 119 5.55 -18.95 2.79
CA ASP A 119 6.76 -19.76 2.93
C ASP A 119 8.02 -19.00 2.49
N ASP A 120 7.89 -17.72 2.08
CA ASP A 120 9.02 -16.88 1.68
C ASP A 120 9.57 -16.12 2.89
N TYR A 121 10.49 -16.78 3.61
CA TYR A 121 11.19 -16.22 4.77
C TYR A 121 12.45 -15.43 4.41
N THR A 122 12.70 -15.15 3.12
CA THR A 122 14.00 -14.62 2.66
C THR A 122 14.39 -13.30 3.34
N LEU A 123 13.42 -12.41 3.60
CA LEU A 123 13.64 -11.11 4.26
C LEU A 123 13.02 -11.01 5.66
N ASP A 124 12.62 -12.12 6.27
CA ASP A 124 12.14 -12.09 7.64
C ASP A 124 13.29 -11.66 8.59
N PRO A 125 13.09 -10.68 9.50
CA PRO A 125 11.83 -10.04 9.92
C PRO A 125 11.51 -8.68 9.25
N ILE A 126 12.32 -8.20 8.30
CA ILE A 126 12.15 -6.89 7.65
C ILE A 126 10.87 -6.87 6.81
N ILE A 127 10.70 -7.87 5.95
CA ILE A 127 9.47 -8.14 5.23
C ILE A 127 9.04 -9.54 5.62
N ARG A 128 7.92 -9.62 6.33
CA ARG A 128 7.38 -10.88 6.84
C ARG A 128 6.59 -11.61 5.74
N PRO A 129 6.55 -12.94 5.78
CA PRO A 129 5.66 -13.72 4.93
C PRO A 129 4.20 -13.25 5.04
N GLY A 130 3.50 -13.22 3.92
CA GLY A 130 2.12 -12.71 3.83
C GLY A 130 1.99 -11.18 3.69
N ALA A 131 3.10 -10.46 3.55
CA ALA A 131 3.09 -9.04 3.26
C ALA A 131 2.66 -8.73 1.82
N PHE A 132 2.05 -7.57 1.61
CA PHE A 132 1.86 -6.97 0.29
C PHE A 132 3.00 -5.97 0.04
N VAL A 133 3.56 -5.99 -1.15
CA VAL A 133 4.65 -5.11 -1.57
C VAL A 133 4.24 -4.26 -2.77
N GLN A 134 4.68 -3.02 -2.77
CA GLN A 134 4.56 -2.08 -3.88
C GLN A 134 5.90 -2.05 -4.62
N ILE A 135 5.87 -2.21 -5.94
CA ILE A 135 7.03 -2.41 -6.80
C ILE A 135 7.05 -1.29 -7.85
N ASP A 136 8.19 -0.64 -7.96
CA ASP A 136 8.50 0.30 -9.03
C ASP A 136 9.27 -0.45 -10.15
N PRO A 137 8.63 -0.72 -11.30
CA PRO A 137 9.25 -1.45 -12.41
C PRO A 137 10.31 -0.63 -13.17
N GLU A 138 10.31 0.70 -13.04
CA GLU A 138 11.34 1.54 -13.67
C GLU A 138 12.71 1.33 -12.99
N GLN A 139 12.71 0.80 -11.76
CA GLN A 139 13.91 0.56 -10.96
C GLN A 139 14.30 -0.93 -10.95
N ASN A 140 14.59 -1.47 -12.13
CA ASN A 140 14.92 -2.88 -12.34
C ASN A 140 16.43 -3.20 -12.33
N LYS A 141 17.29 -2.25 -11.93
CA LYS A 141 18.75 -2.44 -11.86
C LYS A 141 19.22 -2.53 -10.41
N VAL A 142 20.12 -3.49 -10.14
CA VAL A 142 20.77 -3.63 -8.84
C VAL A 142 21.70 -2.44 -8.59
N ILE A 143 21.44 -1.69 -7.53
CA ILE A 143 22.29 -0.60 -7.08
C ILE A 143 23.40 -1.20 -6.22
N ARG A 144 24.64 -1.07 -6.70
CA ARG A 144 25.83 -1.46 -5.94
C ARG A 144 26.20 -0.35 -4.97
N GLY A 145 26.39 -0.70 -3.70
CA GLY A 145 26.77 0.26 -2.67
C GLY A 145 26.95 -0.41 -1.32
N MET A 146 27.58 0.32 -0.39
CA MET A 146 27.60 -0.04 1.02
C MET A 146 26.47 0.71 1.71
N TRP A 147 25.61 -0.02 2.40
CA TRP A 147 24.48 0.53 3.13
C TRP A 147 24.83 0.55 4.62
N PRO A 148 24.61 1.65 5.34
CA PRO A 148 24.94 1.74 6.76
C PRO A 148 24.00 0.90 7.63
N SER A 149 22.83 0.54 7.11
CA SER A 149 21.82 -0.28 7.79
C SER A 149 21.11 -1.21 6.80
N GLU A 150 20.66 -2.36 7.29
CA GLU A 150 19.81 -3.31 6.56
C GLU A 150 18.52 -2.66 6.06
N HIS A 151 17.99 -1.66 6.77
CA HIS A 151 16.76 -0.95 6.40
C HIS A 151 16.93 0.02 5.23
N GLU A 152 18.16 0.47 4.97
CA GLU A 152 18.48 1.37 3.86
C GLU A 152 18.83 0.59 2.58
N ARG A 153 19.07 -0.71 2.70
CA ARG A 153 19.43 -1.56 1.58
C ARG A 153 18.22 -1.76 0.64
N PRO A 154 18.37 -1.50 -0.67
CA PRO A 154 17.28 -1.61 -1.61
C PRO A 154 16.81 -3.06 -1.74
N VAL A 155 15.52 -3.24 -1.56
CA VAL A 155 14.83 -4.53 -1.71
C VAL A 155 14.30 -4.64 -3.13
N TYR A 156 14.46 -5.82 -3.74
CA TYR A 156 14.04 -6.09 -5.11
C TYR A 156 13.01 -7.21 -5.15
N PHE A 157 12.10 -7.10 -6.11
CA PHE A 157 11.18 -8.16 -6.48
C PHE A 157 11.73 -8.89 -7.71
N VAL A 158 12.02 -10.18 -7.57
CA VAL A 158 12.74 -10.97 -8.57
C VAL A 158 11.85 -12.08 -9.10
N GLU A 159 11.75 -12.18 -10.42
CA GLU A 159 11.14 -13.30 -11.12
C GLU A 159 12.20 -14.39 -11.32
N LEU A 160 11.86 -15.60 -10.92
CA LEU A 160 12.66 -16.80 -11.02
C LEU A 160 12.16 -17.66 -12.16
N ARG A 161 12.98 -18.63 -12.59
CA ARG A 161 12.48 -19.71 -13.45
C ARG A 161 11.36 -20.48 -12.75
N ASP A 162 10.48 -21.06 -13.57
CA ASP A 162 9.27 -21.78 -13.17
C ASP A 162 8.13 -20.89 -12.63
N ASN A 163 8.07 -19.62 -13.07
CA ASN A 163 6.99 -18.70 -12.69
C ASN A 163 6.88 -18.49 -11.16
N ARG A 164 8.03 -18.54 -10.49
CA ARG A 164 8.18 -18.27 -9.05
C ARG A 164 8.75 -16.88 -8.84
N TYR A 165 8.49 -16.30 -7.68
CA TYR A 165 9.04 -15.01 -7.30
C TYR A 165 9.75 -15.10 -5.96
N ALA A 166 10.62 -14.12 -5.69
CA ALA A 166 11.21 -13.92 -4.39
C ALA A 166 11.34 -12.42 -4.11
N VAL A 167 11.23 -12.06 -2.83
CA VAL A 167 11.60 -10.72 -2.36
C VAL A 167 12.89 -10.82 -1.57
N CYS A 168 13.92 -10.12 -2.01
CA CYS A 168 15.24 -10.21 -1.39
C CYS A 168 16.07 -8.96 -1.64
N TRP A 169 17.22 -8.89 -0.96
CA TRP A 169 18.29 -8.04 -1.43
C TRP A 169 19.03 -8.71 -2.57
N CYS A 170 19.55 -7.90 -3.49
CA CYS A 170 20.27 -8.39 -4.65
C CYS A 170 21.70 -7.86 -4.64
N GLU A 171 22.64 -8.73 -5.01
CA GLU A 171 24.01 -8.38 -5.37
C GLU A 171 24.35 -8.97 -6.73
N LEU A 172 25.13 -8.25 -7.53
CA LEU A 172 25.51 -8.69 -8.87
C LEU A 172 27.01 -8.96 -8.91
N GLU A 173 27.38 -10.24 -8.98
CA GLU A 173 28.76 -10.70 -9.12
C GLU A 173 28.98 -11.30 -10.52
N GLY A 174 29.60 -10.52 -11.41
CA GLY A 174 29.81 -10.92 -12.80
C GLY A 174 28.48 -11.23 -13.51
N ASN A 175 28.28 -12.50 -13.87
CA ASN A 175 27.08 -13.01 -14.54
C ASN A 175 26.10 -13.71 -13.58
N TYR A 176 26.30 -13.56 -12.26
CA TYR A 176 25.44 -14.15 -11.24
C TYR A 176 24.72 -13.06 -10.45
N LEU A 177 23.42 -13.23 -10.27
CA LEU A 177 22.59 -12.50 -9.33
C LEU A 177 22.53 -13.32 -8.03
N LEU A 178 23.01 -12.71 -6.95
CA LEU A 178 22.96 -13.26 -5.61
C LEU A 178 21.70 -12.73 -4.93
N LEU A 179 20.82 -13.64 -4.52
CA LEU A 179 19.68 -13.33 -3.67
C LEU A 179 20.14 -13.45 -2.23
N VAL A 180 20.35 -12.30 -1.59
CA VAL A 180 20.88 -12.21 -0.23
C VAL A 180 19.70 -12.13 0.75
N PRO A 181 19.57 -13.10 1.67
CA PRO A 181 18.55 -13.10 2.70
C PRO A 181 18.91 -12.15 3.85
N SER A 182 17.95 -11.85 4.72
CA SER A 182 18.25 -11.19 6.00
C SER A 182 19.16 -12.07 6.85
N PRO A 183 20.11 -11.53 7.63
CA PRO A 183 21.01 -12.35 8.46
C PRO A 183 20.28 -13.17 9.54
N LYS A 184 19.04 -12.80 9.85
CA LYS A 184 18.17 -13.51 10.81
C LYS A 184 17.30 -14.58 10.15
N SER A 185 17.27 -14.63 8.82
CA SER A 185 16.49 -15.60 8.07
C SER A 185 17.21 -16.96 8.04
N PRO A 186 16.48 -18.09 8.09
CA PRO A 186 17.05 -19.42 7.90
C PRO A 186 17.38 -19.75 6.44
N VAL A 187 17.01 -18.88 5.49
CA VAL A 187 17.20 -19.11 4.05
C VAL A 187 18.67 -18.91 3.66
N PRO A 188 19.29 -19.79 2.85
CA PRO A 188 20.65 -19.59 2.37
C PRO A 188 20.73 -18.61 1.20
N ILE A 189 21.90 -18.00 0.99
CA ILE A 189 22.18 -17.19 -0.21
C ILE A 189 22.06 -18.07 -1.45
N ARG A 190 21.33 -17.59 -2.45
CA ARG A 190 21.12 -18.28 -3.72
C ARG A 190 21.86 -17.57 -4.84
N HIS A 191 22.62 -18.34 -5.63
CA HIS A 191 23.35 -17.86 -6.80
C HIS A 191 22.60 -18.28 -8.05
N LEU A 192 22.15 -17.30 -8.84
CA LEU A 192 21.40 -17.54 -10.07
C LEU A 192 22.10 -16.89 -11.24
N ARG A 193 22.12 -17.52 -12.41
CA ARG A 193 22.69 -16.88 -13.60
C ARG A 193 21.79 -15.72 -14.00
N TYR A 194 22.36 -14.55 -14.27
CA TYR A 194 21.62 -13.36 -14.63
C TYR A 194 21.97 -12.93 -16.06
N PRO A 195 20.98 -12.70 -16.95
CA PRO A 195 19.51 -12.75 -16.77
C PRO A 195 18.89 -14.14 -17.05
N GLN A 196 19.71 -15.20 -17.13
CA GLN A 196 19.25 -16.51 -17.61
C GLN A 196 18.37 -17.31 -16.65
N ASP A 197 18.51 -17.17 -15.33
CA ASP A 197 17.75 -17.94 -14.32
C ASP A 197 16.89 -17.03 -13.42
N ALA A 198 17.11 -15.72 -13.50
CA ALA A 198 16.35 -14.71 -12.75
C ALA A 198 16.30 -13.39 -13.51
N ASP A 199 15.19 -12.67 -13.36
CA ASP A 199 15.03 -11.31 -13.84
C ASP A 199 14.46 -10.39 -12.74
N ILE A 200 14.85 -9.12 -12.76
CA ILE A 200 14.45 -8.17 -11.73
C ILE A 200 13.21 -7.45 -12.24
N VAL A 201 12.07 -7.69 -11.59
CA VAL A 201 10.79 -7.05 -11.94
C VAL A 201 10.82 -5.57 -11.57
N GLY A 202 11.44 -5.22 -10.45
CA GLY A 202 11.55 -3.84 -9.98
C GLY A 202 12.01 -3.74 -8.53
N ARG A 203 12.12 -2.50 -8.05
CA ARG A 203 12.47 -2.21 -6.65
C ARG A 203 11.21 -2.15 -5.79
N VAL A 204 11.25 -2.75 -4.61
CA VAL A 204 10.18 -2.60 -3.62
C VAL A 204 10.29 -1.20 -2.99
N VAL A 205 9.24 -0.40 -3.15
CA VAL A 205 9.16 0.99 -2.66
C VAL A 205 8.27 1.15 -1.43
N GLY A 206 7.44 0.15 -1.13
CA GLY A 206 6.57 0.13 0.03
C GLY A 206 6.08 -1.28 0.34
N PHE A 207 5.63 -1.51 1.57
CA PHE A 207 5.00 -2.76 1.94
C PHE A 207 3.96 -2.56 3.05
N ALA A 208 3.01 -3.49 3.13
CA ALA A 208 1.99 -3.55 4.16
C ALA A 208 1.87 -4.98 4.69
N HIS A 209 1.81 -5.13 6.01
CA HIS A 209 1.81 -6.42 6.68
C HIS A 209 0.90 -6.39 7.92
N LEU A 210 0.16 -7.47 8.14
CA LEU A 210 -0.69 -7.65 9.33
C LEU A 210 0.16 -8.02 10.55
N ILE A 211 0.41 -7.06 11.43
CA ILE A 211 1.24 -7.27 12.64
C ILE A 211 0.67 -8.36 13.55
N ALA A 212 -0.66 -8.41 13.67
CA ALA A 212 -1.41 -9.39 14.44
C ALA A 212 -2.73 -9.69 13.73
N PRO A 213 -3.34 -10.87 13.94
CA PRO A 213 -4.67 -11.16 13.43
C PRO A 213 -5.69 -10.15 13.98
N LEU A 214 -6.63 -9.72 13.13
CA LEU A 214 -7.74 -8.91 13.61
C LEU A 214 -8.53 -9.72 14.63
N HIS A 215 -8.66 -9.17 15.84
CA HIS A 215 -9.56 -9.73 16.82
C HIS A 215 -10.99 -9.56 16.29
N SER A 216 -11.59 -10.64 15.80
CA SER A 216 -13.03 -10.65 15.56
C SER A 216 -13.70 -10.40 16.91
N LYS A 217 -14.39 -9.28 17.07
CA LYS A 217 -15.36 -9.13 18.14
C LYS A 217 -16.43 -10.19 17.89
N THR A 218 -16.29 -11.35 18.53
CA THR A 218 -17.37 -12.32 18.63
C THR A 218 -18.51 -11.60 19.34
N VAL A 219 -19.50 -11.15 18.58
CA VAL A 219 -20.78 -10.73 19.14
C VAL A 219 -21.38 -12.01 19.70
N ALA A 220 -21.23 -12.21 21.01
CA ALA A 220 -21.92 -13.27 21.72
C ALA A 220 -23.42 -13.05 21.49
N ALA A 221 -24.05 -13.94 20.73
CA ALA A 221 -25.50 -13.95 20.60
C ALA A 221 -26.10 -14.14 22.00
N PRO A 222 -27.11 -13.35 22.40
CA PRO A 222 -27.76 -13.54 23.69
C PRO A 222 -28.41 -14.92 23.69
N SER A 223 -28.05 -15.74 24.68
CA SER A 223 -28.65 -17.05 24.92
C SER A 223 -30.15 -16.89 25.09
N ALA A 224 -30.94 -17.44 24.15
CA ALA A 224 -32.38 -17.54 24.29
C ALA A 224 -32.70 -18.41 25.51
N GLY A 225 -33.28 -17.80 26.54
CA GLY A 225 -33.76 -18.48 27.72
C GLY A 225 -34.86 -19.48 27.34
N SER A 226 -34.60 -20.76 27.57
CA SER A 226 -35.58 -21.84 27.51
C SER A 226 -36.52 -21.73 28.72
N GLY A 227 -37.61 -20.99 28.58
CA GLY A 227 -38.79 -21.10 29.45
C GLY A 227 -39.70 -22.22 28.94
N ILE A 228 -39.78 -23.33 29.67
CA ILE A 228 -40.79 -24.37 29.48
C ILE A 228 -42.03 -24.00 30.32
N PRO A 229 -43.25 -23.91 29.76
CA PRO A 229 -44.46 -23.90 30.57
C PRO A 229 -44.87 -25.35 30.89
N GLN A 230 -45.18 -25.64 32.15
CA GLN A 230 -45.82 -26.91 32.53
C GLN A 230 -47.35 -26.74 32.65
N PRO A 231 -48.13 -27.79 32.29
CA PRO A 231 -49.58 -27.82 32.39
C PRO A 231 -50.12 -27.97 33.82
#